data_AF-A0A812L2N1-F1
#
_entry.id   AF-A0A812L2N1-F1
#
_cell.length_a   1.000
_cell.length_b   1.000
_cell.length_c   1.000
_cell.angle_alpha   90.00
_cell.angle_beta   90.00
_cell.angle_gamma   90.00
#
_symmetry.space_group_name_H-M   'P 1'
#
loop_
_entity.id
_entity.type
_entity.pdbx_description
1 polymer ?
#
loop_
_entity_poly.entity_id
_entity_poly.type
_entity_poly.pdbx_seq_one_letter_code
_entity_poly.pdbx_strand_id
1 'polypeptide(L)'
;MFAPNVVGTANATAAGWGNLGGGVTQIFMMSVLFNPMVASGLAPNVAWRVSMAVPAVMFVLCAISMKLLCWDMPTGRKYDPAVTGKTSKPSMWDYVEVLRDIRVVVMIFQYSACFGT
;
A
#
# COMPACT_ATOMS: atom_id res chain seq x y z
N MET A 1 14.92 7.54 6.13
CA MET A 1 14.00 7.57 7.30
C MET A 1 13.61 9.01 7.56
N PHE A 2 12.35 9.27 7.89
CA PHE A 2 11.87 10.61 8.26
C PHE A 2 12.43 11.02 9.62
N ALA A 3 12.64 12.33 9.82
CA ALA A 3 13.09 12.85 11.10
C ALA A 3 12.00 12.65 12.20
N PRO A 4 12.38 12.46 13.47
CA PRO A 4 11.44 12.08 14.55
C PRO A 4 10.31 13.09 14.77
N ASN A 5 10.53 14.35 14.42
CA ASN A 5 9.54 15.42 14.52
C ASN A 5 8.45 15.36 13.44
N VAL A 6 8.69 14.68 12.31
CA VAL A 6 7.76 14.64 11.17
C VAL A 6 7.27 13.22 10.84
N VAL A 7 7.90 12.19 11.40
CA VAL A 7 7.57 10.78 11.12
C VAL A 7 6.12 10.43 11.47
N GLY A 8 5.60 11.00 12.56
CA GLY A 8 4.21 10.78 12.99
C GLY A 8 3.20 11.33 11.98
N THR A 9 3.36 12.58 11.56
CA THR A 9 2.49 13.22 10.58
C THR A 9 2.59 12.55 9.21
N ALA A 10 3.81 12.23 8.75
CA ALA A 10 4.01 11.55 7.47
C ALA A 10 3.31 10.18 7.43
N ASN A 11 3.45 9.38 8.50
CA ASN A 11 2.79 8.08 8.60
C ASN A 11 1.26 8.21 8.71
N ALA A 12 0.76 9.19 9.46
CA ALA A 12 -0.67 9.43 9.60
C ALA A 12 -1.32 9.85 8.27
N THR A 13 -0.67 10.74 7.50
CA THR A 13 -1.16 11.15 6.18
C THR A 13 -1.14 9.99 5.18
N ALA A 14 -0.06 9.18 5.16
CA ALA A 14 0.01 8.00 4.30
C ALA A 14 -1.09 6.97 4.64
N ALA A 15 -1.31 6.70 5.94
CA ALA A 15 -2.38 5.82 6.39
C ALA A 15 -3.78 6.37 6.02
N GLY A 16 -4.00 7.67 6.19
CA GLY A 16 -5.24 8.33 5.80
C GLY A 16 -5.52 8.24 4.29
N TRP A 17 -4.50 8.40 3.46
CA TRP A 17 -4.64 8.26 2.00
C TRP A 17 -5.00 6.82 1.60
N GLY A 18 -4.43 5.83 2.28
CA GLY A 18 -4.78 4.42 2.09
C GLY A 18 -6.26 4.13 2.37
N ASN A 19 -6.76 4.60 3.52
CA ASN A 19 -8.16 4.41 3.91
C ASN A 19 -9.14 5.15 2.98
N LEU A 20 -8.81 6.40 2.61
CA LEU A 20 -9.62 7.17 1.65
C LEU A 20 -9.68 6.47 0.28
N GLY A 21 -8.54 5.96 -0.19
CA GLY A 21 -8.45 5.27 -1.48
C GLY A 21 -9.39 4.06 -1.58
N GLY A 22 -9.57 3.31 -0.50
CA GLY A 22 -10.52 2.19 -0.45
C GLY A 22 -11.96 2.64 -0.74
N GLY A 23 -12.44 3.69 -0.07
CA GLY A 23 -13.79 4.22 -0.28
C GLY A 23 -13.98 4.85 -1.66
N VAL A 24 -13.00 5.64 -2.13
CA VAL A 24 -13.03 6.27 -3.46
C VAL A 24 -13.07 5.21 -4.56
N THR A 25 -12.31 4.12 -4.42
CA THR A 25 -12.28 3.04 -5.42
C THR A 25 -13.65 2.38 -5.58
N GLN A 26 -14.38 2.15 -4.48
CA GLN A 26 -15.73 1.57 -4.53
C GLN A 26 -16.71 2.45 -5.32
N ILE A 27 -16.71 3.76 -5.01
CA ILE A 27 -17.56 4.74 -5.69
C ILE A 27 -17.17 4.86 -7.16
N PHE A 28 -15.87 4.93 -7.46
CA PHE A 28 -15.36 5.08 -8.81
C PHE A 28 -15.67 3.85 -9.68
N MET A 29 -15.44 2.64 -9.15
CA MET A 29 -15.76 1.39 -9.81
C MET A 29 -17.23 1.31 -10.19
N MET A 30 -18.12 1.56 -9.23
CA MET A 30 -19.54 1.36 -9.45
C MET A 30 -20.15 2.49 -10.30
N SER A 31 -19.89 3.74 -9.94
CA SER A 31 -20.57 4.90 -10.54
C SER A 31 -19.95 5.36 -11.85
N VAL A 32 -18.62 5.25 -12.01
CA VAL A 32 -17.92 5.82 -13.17
C VAL A 32 -17.57 4.74 -14.21
N LEU A 33 -17.31 3.50 -13.79
CA LEU A 33 -16.94 2.43 -14.72
C LEU A 33 -18.12 1.50 -15.02
N PHE A 34 -18.71 0.89 -14.00
CA PHE A 34 -19.72 -0.14 -14.18
C PHE A 34 -21.07 0.40 -14.68
N ASN A 35 -21.65 1.41 -14.02
CA ASN A 35 -22.97 1.94 -14.38
C ASN A 35 -23.04 2.49 -15.83
N PRO A 36 -22.04 3.25 -16.33
CA PRO A 36 -22.07 3.73 -17.72
C PRO A 36 -21.89 2.59 -18.73
N MET A 37 -21.08 1.58 -18.42
CA MET A 37 -20.92 0.41 -19.30
C MET A 37 -22.22 -0.39 -19.41
N VAL A 38 -22.94 -0.58 -18.31
CA VAL A 38 -24.26 -1.23 -18.33
C VAL A 38 -25.28 -0.36 -19.07
N ALA A 39 -25.27 0.96 -18.85
CA ALA A 39 -26.15 1.91 -19.57
C ALA A 39 -25.87 1.96 -21.08
N SER A 40 -24.63 1.68 -21.51
CA SER A 40 -24.26 1.56 -22.92
C SER A 40 -24.68 0.23 -23.58
N GLY A 41 -25.36 -0.66 -22.85
CA GLY A 41 -25.94 -1.90 -23.38
C GLY A 41 -25.07 -3.15 -23.19
N LEU A 42 -23.96 -3.07 -22.43
CA LEU A 42 -23.15 -4.25 -22.13
C LEU A 42 -23.82 -5.12 -21.07
N ALA A 43 -23.78 -6.44 -21.29
CA ALA A 43 -24.18 -7.40 -20.26
C ALA A 43 -23.34 -7.19 -19.00
N PRO A 44 -23.94 -7.24 -17.79
CA PRO A 44 -23.23 -7.01 -16.52
C PRO A 44 -21.96 -7.85 -16.37
N ASN A 45 -22.01 -9.10 -16.85
CA ASN A 45 -20.89 -10.04 -16.81
C ASN A 45 -19.67 -9.61 -17.64
N VAL A 46 -19.89 -8.82 -18.69
CA VAL A 46 -18.80 -8.28 -19.52
C VAL A 46 -18.38 -6.91 -18.98
N ALA A 47 -19.33 -6.08 -18.57
CA ALA A 47 -19.09 -4.74 -18.04
C ALA A 47 -18.07 -4.75 -16.88
N TRP A 48 -18.22 -5.63 -15.88
CA TRP A 48 -17.28 -5.65 -14.75
C TRP A 48 -15.85 -6.04 -15.15
N ARG A 49 -15.69 -6.94 -16.13
CA ARG A 49 -14.37 -7.39 -16.61
C ARG A 49 -13.66 -6.27 -17.35
N VAL A 50 -14.39 -5.53 -18.19
CA VAL A 50 -13.83 -4.40 -18.92
C VAL A 50 -13.49 -3.24 -17.96
N SER A 51 -14.32 -2.99 -16.95
CA SER A 51 -14.02 -2.02 -15.89
C SER A 51 -12.72 -2.32 -15.14
N MET A 52 -12.36 -3.60 -14.95
CA MET A 52 -11.10 -4.00 -14.29
C MET A 52 -9.83 -3.71 -15.11
N ALA A 53 -9.96 -3.44 -16.41
CA ALA A 53 -8.82 -3.03 -17.22
C ALA A 53 -8.29 -1.64 -16.79
N VAL A 54 -9.17 -0.73 -16.35
CA VAL A 54 -8.81 0.64 -15.98
C VAL A 54 -7.90 0.70 -14.75
N PRO A 55 -8.21 0.05 -13.60
CA PRO A 55 -7.28 -0.04 -12.47
C PRO A 55 -5.95 -0.69 -12.85
N ALA A 56 -5.97 -1.74 -13.66
CA ALA A 56 -4.76 -2.43 -14.06
C ALA A 56 -3.78 -1.48 -14.77
N VAL A 57 -4.29 -0.65 -15.69
CA VAL A 57 -3.49 0.38 -16.36
C VAL A 57 -3.01 1.44 -15.37
N MET A 58 -3.87 1.91 -14.47
CA MET A 58 -3.49 2.88 -13.43
C MET A 58 -2.37 2.37 -12.52
N PHE A 59 -2.40 1.08 -12.13
CA PHE A 59 -1.34 0.47 -11.33
C PHE A 59 0.00 0.43 -12.07
N VAL A 60 -0.01 0.08 -13.36
CA VAL A 60 1.21 0.05 -14.18
C VAL A 60 1.79 1.47 -14.32
N LEU A 61 0.94 2.47 -14.57
CA LEU A 61 1.36 3.87 -14.64
C LEU A 61 1.96 4.34 -13.31
N CYS A 62 1.34 3.98 -12.18
CA CYS A 62 1.85 4.29 -10.85
C CYS A 62 3.19 3.60 -10.57
N ALA A 63 3.36 2.34 -10.96
CA ALA A 63 4.63 1.63 -10.82
C ALA A 63 5.74 2.27 -11.65
N ILE A 64 5.43 2.68 -12.89
CA ILE A 64 6.38 3.38 -13.76
C ILE A 64 6.73 4.75 -13.16
N SER A 65 5.74 5.52 -12.70
CA SER A 65 5.98 6.84 -12.11
C SER A 65 6.81 6.74 -10.84
N MET A 66 6.56 5.77 -9.96
CA MET A 66 7.40 5.51 -8.80
C MET A 66 8.84 5.16 -9.21
N LYS A 67 9.02 4.30 -10.21
CA LYS A 67 10.37 3.93 -10.67
C LYS A 67 11.16 5.12 -11.23
N LEU A 68 10.49 6.08 -11.87
CA LEU A 68 11.14 7.21 -12.54
C LEU A 68 11.29 8.44 -11.64
N LEU A 69 10.32 8.68 -10.73
CA LEU A 69 10.22 9.89 -9.92
C LEU A 69 10.63 9.68 -8.46
N CYS A 70 10.57 8.46 -7.93
CA CYS A 70 10.97 8.18 -6.55
C CYS A 70 12.42 7.70 -6.48
N TRP A 71 13.11 8.18 -5.45
CA TRP A 71 14.51 7.86 -5.19
C TRP A 71 14.61 7.08 -3.88
N ASP A 72 15.30 5.94 -3.88
CA ASP A 72 15.32 5.02 -2.73
C ASP A 72 15.93 5.62 -1.46
N MET A 73 16.86 6.58 -1.59
CA MET A 73 17.47 7.28 -0.46
C MET A 73 17.67 8.78 -0.73
N PRO A 74 17.57 9.64 0.29
CA PRO A 74 17.83 11.07 0.15
C PRO A 74 19.25 11.41 -0.35
N THR A 75 20.21 10.48 -0.24
CA THR A 75 21.62 10.68 -0.58
C THR A 75 22.13 9.81 -1.73
N GLY A 76 21.33 8.90 -2.31
CA GLY A 76 21.84 7.94 -3.31
C GLY A 76 20.76 7.10 -4.00
N ARG A 77 21.01 6.70 -5.25
CA ARG A 77 20.00 6.10 -6.16
C ARG A 77 19.72 4.62 -5.91
N LYS A 78 20.54 3.96 -5.09
CA LYS A 78 20.42 2.53 -4.75
C LYS A 78 20.67 2.36 -3.27
N TYR A 79 19.72 1.77 -2.56
CA TYR A 79 19.88 1.41 -1.16
C TYR A 79 21.07 0.46 -0.97
N ASP A 80 22.07 0.90 -0.22
CA ASP A 80 23.19 0.07 0.19
C ASP A 80 23.00 -0.32 1.68
N PRO A 81 22.82 -1.62 1.99
CA PRO A 81 22.65 -2.10 3.36
C PRO A 81 23.82 -1.73 4.28
N ALA A 82 25.02 -1.54 3.72
CA ALA A 82 26.21 -1.14 4.46
C ALA A 82 26.03 0.23 5.15
N VAL A 83 25.21 1.12 4.58
CA VAL A 83 24.96 2.47 5.11
C VAL A 83 24.12 2.44 6.40
N THR A 84 23.42 1.32 6.67
CA THR A 84 22.62 1.13 7.89
C THR A 84 23.36 0.33 8.97
N GLY A 85 24.61 -0.09 8.71
CA GLY A 85 25.41 -0.90 9.64
C GLY A 85 24.90 -2.33 9.88
N LYS A 86 23.84 -2.75 9.17
CA LYS A 86 23.25 -4.09 9.27
C LYS A 86 23.80 -4.97 8.15
N THR A 87 24.96 -5.57 8.40
CA THR A 87 25.67 -6.44 7.44
C THR A 87 25.15 -7.89 7.43
N SER A 88 24.29 -8.26 8.38
CA SER A 88 23.68 -9.59 8.42
C SER A 88 22.29 -9.60 7.79
N LYS A 89 22.04 -10.56 6.89
CA LYS A 89 20.69 -10.86 6.43
C LYS A 89 19.86 -11.31 7.65
N PRO A 90 18.61 -10.86 7.80
CA PRO A 90 17.76 -11.28 8.89
C PRO A 90 17.59 -12.80 8.86
N SER A 91 17.78 -13.45 10.00
CA SER A 91 17.57 -14.88 10.17
C SER A 91 16.10 -15.15 10.47
N MET A 92 15.59 -16.32 10.07
CA MET A 92 14.24 -16.75 10.46
C MET A 92 14.05 -16.78 11.99
N TRP A 93 15.15 -16.97 12.74
CA TRP A 93 15.15 -16.96 14.20
C TRP A 93 14.93 -15.58 14.83
N ASP A 94 15.25 -14.49 14.11
CA ASP A 94 15.03 -13.13 14.61
C ASP A 94 13.52 -12.84 14.75
N TYR A 95 12.68 -13.42 13.88
CA TYR A 95 11.23 -13.31 14.00
C TYR A 95 10.68 -13.99 15.26
N VAL A 96 11.25 -15.13 15.65
CA VAL A 96 10.84 -15.87 16.85
C VAL A 96 11.24 -15.10 18.11
N GLU A 97 12.40 -14.44 18.10
CA GLU A 97 12.82 -13.59 19.22
C GLU A 97 11.89 -12.39 19.39
N VAL A 98 11.47 -11.75 18.30
CA VAL A 98 10.54 -10.61 18.31
C VAL A 98 9.18 -11.00 18.91
N LEU A 99 8.71 -12.24 18.71
CA LEU A 99 7.46 -12.73 19.30
C LEU A 99 7.52 -12.92 20.82
N ARG A 100 8.71 -12.87 21.44
CA ARG A 100 8.82 -12.90 22.91
C ARG A 100 8.47 -11.57 23.56
N ASP A 101 8.44 -10.48 22.79
CA ASP A 101 8.01 -9.18 23.31
C ASP A 101 6.48 -9.09 23.34
N ILE A 102 5.93 -9.01 24.55
CA ILE A 102 4.49 -8.86 24.79
C ILE A 102 3.89 -7.64 24.08
N ARG A 103 4.67 -6.55 23.90
CA ARG A 103 4.20 -5.33 23.22
C ARG A 103 3.91 -5.60 21.75
N VAL A 104 4.75 -6.42 21.11
CA VAL A 104 4.58 -6.81 19.70
C VAL A 104 3.35 -7.69 19.55
N VAL A 105 3.18 -8.67 20.44
CA VAL A 105 2.02 -9.56 20.43
C VAL A 105 0.70 -8.78 20.60
N VAL A 106 0.64 -7.84 21.55
CA VAL A 106 -0.52 -6.97 21.73
C VAL A 106 -0.80 -6.14 20.48
N MET A 107 0.23 -5.59 19.84
CA MET A 107 0.09 -4.79 18.61
C MET A 107 -0.43 -5.63 17.43
N ILE A 108 -0.01 -6.89 17.32
CA ILE A 108 -0.54 -7.85 16.32
C ILE A 108 -2.05 -8.07 16.54
N PHE A 109 -2.47 -8.32 17.77
CA PHE A 109 -3.90 -8.53 18.08
C PHE A 109 -4.74 -7.28 17.81
N GLN A 110 -4.24 -6.11 18.22
CA GLN A 110 -4.88 -4.82 17.95
C GLN A 110 -5.06 -4.61 16.44
N TYR A 111 -4.01 -4.83 15.65
CA TYR A 111 -4.05 -4.68 14.19
C TYR A 111 -5.04 -5.65 13.54
N SER A 112 -5.05 -6.91 13.99
CA SER A 112 -5.97 -7.96 13.51
C SER A 112 -7.43 -7.59 13.74
N ALA A 113 -7.76 -7.01 14.90
CA ALA A 113 -9.11 -6.57 15.22
C ALA A 113 -9.59 -5.38 14.38
N CYS A 114 -8.68 -4.49 13.96
CA CYS A 114 -9.02 -3.30 13.17
C CYS A 114 -9.30 -3.56 11.69
N PHE A 115 -8.87 -4.71 11.13
CA PHE A 115 -9.10 -5.09 9.73
C PHE A 115 -10.15 -6.19 9.54
N GLY A 116 -10.89 -6.55 10.60
CA GLY A 116 -11.77 -7.72 10.68
C GLY A 116 -13.28 -7.47 10.57
N THR A 117 -13.73 -6.31 10.08
CA THR A 117 -15.16 -5.97 9.86
C THR A 117 -15.34 -5.23 8.56
#